data_AF-A0A7I9VET2-F1
#
_entry.id   AF-A0A7I9VET2-F1
#
_cell.length_a   1.000
_cell.length_b   1.000
_cell.length_c   1.000
_cell.angle_alpha   90.00
_cell.angle_beta   90.00
_cell.angle_gamma   90.00
#
_symmetry.space_group_name_H-M   'P 1'
#
loop_
_entity.id
_entity.type
_entity.pdbx_description
1 polymer ?
#
loop_
_entity_poly.entity_id
_entity_poly.type
_entity_poly.pdbx_seq_one_letter_code
_entity_poly.pdbx_strand_id
1 'polypeptide(L)'
;MTDLRAVANVVEETADIVRHRSHDLSWQSTFDTRDELVGILDERAAALRAGDRSSVAEVRSWFLPTGPLCEIAASSGWLPEYTELGNRLDVLCAPATTTVSSSDRPLAMVFLYVQGLLVFLGYGLTQLSKLDDTYCSVRPGDGYADCGDPGWPDRAAMTSVIGGGLLIIVTAACIGWTIARGRRSLPVSICFLAVQVLLLCVTIWMAAQFGPA
;
A
#
# COMPACT_ATOMS: atom_id res chain seq x y z
N MET A 1 10.67 -7.92 -11.88
CA MET A 1 12.13 -7.71 -11.80
C MET A 1 12.53 -7.07 -13.12
N THR A 2 13.26 -5.96 -13.10
CA THR A 2 13.68 -5.26 -14.34
C THR A 2 14.50 -6.21 -15.22
N ASP A 3 14.10 -6.36 -16.48
CA ASP A 3 14.86 -7.15 -17.45
C ASP A 3 16.04 -6.30 -17.97
N LEU A 4 17.20 -6.48 -17.36
CA LEU A 4 18.39 -5.68 -17.66
C LEU A 4 18.89 -5.87 -19.10
N ARG A 5 18.66 -7.04 -19.71
CA ARG A 5 19.04 -7.28 -21.11
C ARG A 5 18.14 -6.48 -22.05
N ALA A 6 16.84 -6.46 -21.78
CA ALA A 6 15.91 -5.65 -22.55
C ALA A 6 16.20 -4.15 -22.41
N VAL A 7 16.58 -3.69 -21.21
CA VAL A 7 17.01 -2.29 -20.99
C VAL A 7 18.30 -2.00 -21.77
N ALA A 8 19.28 -2.90 -21.75
CA ALA A 8 20.52 -2.73 -22.53
C ALA A 8 20.22 -2.57 -24.03
N ASN A 9 19.29 -3.37 -24.58
CA ASN A 9 18.91 -3.26 -25.99
C ASN A 9 18.32 -1.88 -26.35
N VAL A 10 17.56 -1.24 -25.45
CA VAL A 10 17.05 0.13 -25.66
C VAL A 10 18.20 1.15 -25.70
N VAL A 11 19.19 0.99 -24.82
CA VAL A 11 20.37 1.86 -24.78
C VAL A 11 21.20 1.74 -26.06
N GLU A 12 21.39 0.53 -26.57
CA GLU A 12 22.12 0.30 -27.82
C GLU A 12 21.40 0.85 -29.05
N GLU A 13 20.08 0.66 -29.13
CA GLU A 13 19.27 1.23 -30.20
C GLU A 13 19.35 2.76 -30.20
N THR A 14 19.45 3.37 -29.01
CA THR A 14 19.73 4.80 -28.87
C THR A 14 21.11 5.16 -29.39
N ALA A 15 22.15 4.40 -29.01
CA ALA A 15 23.51 4.62 -29.49
C ALA A 15 23.60 4.51 -31.03
N ASP A 16 22.87 3.58 -31.64
CA ASP A 16 22.80 3.44 -33.09
C ASP A 16 22.16 4.65 -33.77
N ILE A 17 21.08 5.22 -33.21
CA ILE A 17 20.53 6.49 -33.70
C ILE A 17 21.57 7.61 -33.57
N VAL A 18 22.30 7.66 -32.45
CA VAL A 18 23.33 8.67 -32.22
C VAL A 18 24.46 8.57 -33.25
N ARG A 19 24.91 7.37 -33.60
CA ARG A 19 25.98 7.14 -34.59
C ARG A 19 25.60 7.59 -36.01
N HIS A 20 24.37 7.31 -36.42
CA HIS A 20 23.96 7.42 -37.84
C HIS A 20 23.32 8.76 -38.21
N ARG A 21 23.03 9.63 -37.24
CA ARG A 21 22.43 10.96 -37.49
C ARG A 21 23.38 12.09 -37.06
N SER A 22 23.16 13.28 -37.59
CA SER A 22 23.77 14.50 -37.07
C SER A 22 23.04 14.95 -35.81
N HIS A 23 23.77 15.28 -34.75
CA HIS A 23 23.17 15.70 -33.48
C HIS A 23 23.62 17.11 -33.10
N ASP A 24 22.67 17.94 -32.69
CA ASP A 24 22.95 19.22 -32.08
C ASP A 24 23.03 19.07 -30.56
N LEU A 25 24.26 19.02 -30.06
CA LEU A 25 24.58 18.89 -28.64
C LEU A 25 24.62 20.24 -27.91
N SER A 26 24.40 21.37 -28.59
CA SER A 26 24.58 22.71 -28.01
C SER A 26 23.56 23.09 -26.92
N TRP A 27 22.45 22.36 -26.84
CA TRP A 27 21.34 22.62 -25.91
C TRP A 27 21.41 21.85 -24.60
N GLN A 28 22.41 20.98 -24.42
CA GLN A 28 22.62 20.20 -23.20
C GLN A 28 24.07 20.33 -22.71
N SER A 29 24.31 20.08 -21.42
CA SER A 29 25.64 20.24 -20.80
C SER A 29 26.26 18.93 -20.30
N THR A 30 25.65 17.79 -20.62
CA THR A 30 26.09 16.47 -20.12
C THR A 30 27.15 15.83 -21.00
N PHE A 31 27.10 16.06 -22.31
CA PHE A 31 27.98 15.44 -23.30
C PHE A 31 28.66 16.52 -24.14
N ASP A 32 29.99 16.49 -24.22
CA ASP A 32 30.74 17.49 -25.00
C ASP A 32 30.74 17.12 -26.49
N THR A 33 30.83 15.82 -26.79
CA THR A 33 30.93 15.34 -28.17
C THR A 33 30.01 14.15 -28.46
N ARG A 34 29.70 13.96 -29.74
CA ARG A 34 28.92 12.80 -30.19
C ARG A 34 29.62 11.48 -29.84
N ASP A 35 30.94 11.42 -30.03
CA ASP A 35 31.70 10.19 -29.81
C ASP A 35 31.77 9.85 -28.31
N GLU A 36 31.84 10.84 -27.43
CA GLU A 36 31.69 10.67 -25.98
C GLU A 36 30.31 10.13 -25.61
N LEU A 37 29.23 10.73 -26.13
CA LEU A 37 27.86 10.24 -25.90
C LEU A 37 27.70 8.77 -26.32
N VAL A 38 28.18 8.41 -27.50
CA VAL A 38 28.15 7.00 -27.97
C VAL A 38 28.95 6.10 -27.04
N GLY A 39 30.15 6.51 -26.63
CA GLY A 39 30.98 5.73 -25.71
C GLY A 39 30.31 5.49 -24.35
N ILE A 40 29.66 6.51 -23.79
CA ILE A 40 28.91 6.41 -22.54
C ILE A 40 27.70 5.46 -22.69
N LEU A 41 26.95 5.57 -23.78
CA LEU A 41 25.82 4.67 -24.05
C LEU A 41 26.29 3.21 -24.18
N ASP A 42 27.40 2.97 -24.88
CA ASP A 42 27.99 1.63 -25.02
C ASP A 42 28.46 1.06 -23.68
N GLU A 43 29.12 1.87 -22.86
CA GLU A 43 29.57 1.48 -21.52
C GLU A 43 28.38 1.07 -20.64
N ARG A 44 27.29 1.86 -20.66
CA ARG A 44 26.08 1.54 -19.89
C ARG A 44 25.38 0.30 -20.41
N ALA A 45 25.28 0.12 -21.72
CA ALA A 45 24.72 -1.09 -22.31
C ALA A 45 25.52 -2.34 -21.87
N ALA A 46 26.86 -2.26 -21.90
CA ALA A 46 27.74 -3.33 -21.45
C ALA A 46 27.56 -3.63 -19.95
N ALA A 47 27.50 -2.59 -19.10
CA ALA A 47 27.28 -2.73 -17.66
C ALA A 47 25.93 -3.41 -17.34
N LEU A 48 24.85 -3.00 -18.02
CA LEU A 48 23.53 -3.61 -17.89
C LEU A 48 23.54 -5.10 -18.29
N ARG A 49 24.27 -5.46 -19.36
CA ARG A 49 24.45 -6.88 -19.74
C ARG A 49 25.25 -7.69 -18.73
N ALA A 50 26.21 -7.06 -18.06
CA ALA A 50 26.94 -7.66 -16.95
C ALA A 50 26.10 -7.80 -15.67
N GLY A 51 24.85 -7.29 -15.67
CA GLY A 51 23.92 -7.40 -14.56
C GLY A 51 24.01 -6.25 -13.56
N ASP A 52 24.70 -5.16 -13.90
CA ASP A 52 24.77 -3.98 -13.05
C ASP A 52 23.42 -3.26 -13.00
N ARG A 53 22.77 -3.32 -11.82
CA ARG A 53 21.49 -2.65 -11.57
C ARG A 53 21.64 -1.16 -11.26
N SER A 54 22.82 -0.71 -10.84
CA SER A 54 23.04 0.70 -10.49
C SER A 54 22.92 1.59 -11.73
N SER A 55 23.38 1.09 -12.88
CA SER A 55 23.24 1.75 -14.19
C SER A 55 21.79 2.03 -14.63
N VAL A 56 20.78 1.30 -14.09
CA VAL A 56 19.37 1.50 -14.48
C VAL A 56 18.86 2.88 -14.09
N ALA A 57 19.19 3.36 -12.88
CA ALA A 57 18.69 4.64 -12.39
C ALA A 57 19.25 5.81 -13.22
N GLU A 58 20.52 5.71 -13.59
CA GLU A 58 21.20 6.69 -14.41
C GLU A 58 20.65 6.71 -15.84
N VAL A 59 20.53 5.54 -16.50
CA VAL A 59 19.91 5.44 -17.83
C VAL A 59 18.50 6.03 -17.83
N ARG A 60 17.68 5.71 -16.81
CA ARG A 60 16.34 6.31 -16.70
C ARG A 60 16.37 7.83 -16.60
N SER A 61 17.35 8.40 -15.89
CA SER A 61 17.47 9.85 -15.76
C SER A 61 17.70 10.54 -17.10
N TRP A 62 18.42 9.90 -18.02
CA TRP A 62 18.66 10.42 -19.37
C TRP A 62 17.38 10.46 -20.23
N PHE A 63 16.45 9.54 -19.98
CA PHE A 63 15.16 9.43 -20.65
C PHE A 63 14.03 10.20 -19.98
N LEU A 64 14.32 11.02 -18.96
CA LEU A 64 13.29 11.86 -18.36
C LEU A 64 12.81 12.93 -19.36
N PRO A 65 11.56 13.41 -19.23
CA PRO A 65 11.18 14.69 -19.82
C PRO A 65 12.16 15.75 -19.32
N THR A 66 12.80 16.49 -20.24
CA THR A 66 13.93 17.41 -19.97
C THR A 66 15.25 16.75 -19.55
N GLY A 67 15.40 15.44 -19.77
CA GLY A 67 16.70 14.77 -19.67
C GLY A 67 17.57 15.10 -20.89
N PRO A 68 18.89 14.87 -20.81
CA PRO A 68 19.81 15.24 -21.88
C PRO A 68 19.49 14.57 -23.22
N LEU A 69 19.00 13.32 -23.24
CA LEU A 69 18.60 12.66 -24.48
C LEU A 69 17.31 13.25 -25.08
N CYS A 70 16.40 13.79 -24.25
CA CYS A 70 15.20 14.47 -24.74
C CYS A 70 15.58 15.75 -25.49
N GLU A 71 16.49 16.53 -24.90
CA GLU A 71 16.97 17.79 -25.46
C GLU A 71 17.70 17.55 -26.79
N ILE A 72 18.58 16.55 -26.84
CA ILE A 72 19.27 16.13 -28.08
C ILE A 72 18.26 15.65 -29.13
N ALA A 73 17.28 14.84 -28.74
CA ALA A 73 16.27 14.33 -29.67
C ALA A 73 15.39 15.44 -30.26
N ALA A 74 15.03 16.43 -29.44
CA ALA A 74 14.27 17.58 -29.86
C ALA A 74 15.07 18.47 -30.82
N SER A 75 16.32 18.81 -30.49
CA SER A 75 17.19 19.65 -31.33
C SER A 75 17.58 18.97 -32.65
N SER A 76 17.70 17.64 -32.62
CA SER A 76 18.20 16.84 -33.75
C SER A 76 17.09 16.18 -34.58
N GLY A 77 15.82 16.45 -34.27
CA GLY A 77 14.66 16.03 -35.08
C GLY A 77 14.30 14.55 -35.01
N TRP A 78 14.61 13.85 -33.91
CA TRP A 78 14.30 12.43 -33.70
C TRP A 78 13.47 12.17 -32.42
N LEU A 79 12.68 13.16 -32.02
CA LEU A 79 11.79 13.08 -30.87
C LEU A 79 10.77 11.91 -30.93
N PRO A 80 10.20 11.52 -32.09
CA PRO A 80 9.32 10.35 -32.18
C PRO A 80 10.02 9.04 -31.76
N GLU A 81 11.22 8.79 -32.27
CA GLU A 81 12.01 7.60 -31.93
C GLU A 81 12.45 7.62 -30.46
N TYR A 82 12.87 8.78 -29.97
CA TYR A 82 13.15 8.97 -28.53
C TYR A 82 11.93 8.61 -27.67
N THR A 83 10.74 9.07 -28.05
CA THR A 83 9.50 8.82 -27.30
C THR A 83 9.16 7.33 -27.27
N GLU A 84 9.33 6.63 -28.40
CA GLU A 84 9.12 5.19 -28.47
C GLU A 84 10.11 4.42 -27.57
N LEU A 85 11.39 4.77 -27.61
CA LEU A 85 12.43 4.15 -26.77
C LEU A 85 12.21 4.45 -25.29
N GLY A 86 11.84 5.69 -24.93
CA GLY A 86 11.50 6.09 -23.57
C GLY A 86 10.29 5.32 -23.02
N ASN A 87 9.23 5.18 -23.81
CA ASN A 87 8.06 4.39 -23.44
C ASN A 87 8.41 2.91 -23.22
N ARG A 88 9.24 2.32 -24.08
CA ARG A 88 9.74 0.94 -23.89
C ARG A 88 10.55 0.83 -22.61
N LEU A 89 11.44 1.79 -22.34
CA LEU A 89 12.24 1.82 -21.11
C LEU A 89 11.34 1.89 -19.87
N ASP A 90 10.31 2.73 -19.89
CA ASP A 90 9.36 2.89 -18.79
C ASP A 90 8.59 1.59 -18.51
N VAL A 91 8.18 0.85 -19.55
CA VAL A 91 7.54 -0.46 -19.37
C VAL A 91 8.51 -1.48 -18.74
N LEU A 92 9.76 -1.51 -19.19
CA LEU A 92 10.78 -2.43 -18.68
C LEU A 92 11.21 -2.10 -17.25
N CYS A 93 11.25 -0.81 -16.91
CA CYS A 93 11.67 -0.28 -15.62
C CYS A 93 10.51 -0.05 -14.65
N ALA A 94 9.26 -0.21 -15.11
CA ALA A 94 8.11 -0.18 -14.25
C ALA A 94 8.37 -1.18 -13.11
N PRO A 95 8.19 -0.75 -11.83
CA PRO A 95 8.25 -1.70 -10.74
C PRO A 95 7.26 -2.79 -11.13
N ALA A 96 7.73 -4.05 -11.15
CA ALA A 96 6.90 -5.20 -11.57
C ALA A 96 5.54 -4.96 -10.99
N THR A 97 4.58 -4.58 -11.84
CA THR A 97 3.28 -4.19 -11.39
C THR A 97 2.82 -5.44 -10.70
N THR A 98 2.89 -5.45 -9.36
CA THR A 98 2.09 -6.38 -8.61
C THR A 98 0.75 -5.90 -9.04
N THR A 99 0.20 -6.57 -10.05
CA THR A 99 -1.19 -6.51 -10.39
C THR A 99 -1.80 -6.63 -9.02
N VAL A 100 -2.29 -5.51 -8.50
CA VAL A 100 -3.01 -5.49 -7.24
C VAL A 100 -4.08 -6.50 -7.54
N SER A 101 -3.89 -7.70 -7.00
CA SER A 101 -4.62 -8.86 -7.45
C SER A 101 -6.05 -8.41 -7.28
N SER A 102 -6.88 -8.51 -8.32
CA SER A 102 -8.29 -8.13 -8.21
C SER A 102 -8.96 -8.82 -7.01
N SER A 103 -8.35 -9.90 -6.52
CA SER A 103 -8.59 -10.64 -5.28
C SER A 103 -8.42 -9.86 -3.95
N ASP A 104 -7.60 -8.81 -3.87
CA ASP A 104 -7.35 -8.09 -2.60
C ASP A 104 -8.53 -7.19 -2.18
N ARG A 105 -9.29 -6.69 -3.16
CA ARG A 105 -10.47 -5.84 -2.92
C ARG A 105 -11.63 -6.58 -2.24
N PRO A 106 -12.08 -7.76 -2.71
CA PRO A 106 -13.15 -8.49 -2.02
C PRO A 106 -12.71 -8.92 -0.61
N LEU A 107 -11.45 -9.30 -0.41
CA LEU A 107 -10.94 -9.65 0.93
C LEU A 107 -10.99 -8.47 1.90
N ALA A 108 -10.56 -7.28 1.50
CA ALA A 108 -10.65 -6.08 2.34
C ALA A 108 -12.10 -5.74 2.71
N MET A 109 -13.04 -5.90 1.77
CA MET A 109 -14.48 -5.71 2.04
C MET A 109 -15.03 -6.75 3.02
N VAL A 110 -14.64 -8.03 2.87
CA VAL A 110 -15.02 -9.11 3.79
C VAL A 110 -14.53 -8.80 5.21
N PHE A 111 -13.29 -8.33 5.36
CA PHE A 111 -12.75 -7.97 6.67
C PHE A 111 -13.51 -6.79 7.32
N LEU A 112 -13.83 -5.74 6.56
CA LEU A 112 -14.66 -4.63 7.06
C LEU A 112 -16.06 -5.11 7.50
N TYR A 113 -16.66 -6.03 6.74
CA TYR A 113 -17.95 -6.61 7.09
C TYR A 113 -17.88 -7.44 8.38
N VAL A 114 -16.86 -8.29 8.51
CA VAL A 114 -16.61 -9.08 9.74
C VAL A 114 -16.38 -8.16 10.94
N GLN A 115 -15.65 -7.06 10.80
CA GLN A 115 -15.48 -6.07 11.87
C GLN A 115 -16.82 -5.47 12.31
N GLY A 116 -17.69 -5.10 11.36
CA GLY A 116 -19.04 -4.65 11.65
C GLY A 116 -19.83 -5.67 12.46
N LEU A 117 -19.82 -6.94 12.04
CA LEU A 117 -20.49 -8.02 12.77
C LEU A 117 -19.95 -8.20 14.20
N LEU A 118 -18.64 -8.06 14.41
CA LEU A 118 -18.04 -8.17 15.75
C LEU A 118 -18.51 -7.05 16.69
N VAL A 119 -18.73 -5.83 16.19
CA VAL A 119 -19.32 -4.73 16.98
C VAL A 119 -20.75 -5.08 17.40
N PHE A 120 -21.58 -5.53 16.45
CA PHE A 120 -22.96 -5.93 16.76
C PHE A 120 -23.02 -7.11 17.73
N LEU A 121 -22.12 -8.09 17.60
CA LEU A 121 -22.03 -9.22 18.52
C LEU A 121 -21.66 -8.76 19.93
N GLY A 122 -20.65 -7.88 20.08
CA GLY A 122 -20.27 -7.32 21.37
C GLY A 122 -21.42 -6.58 22.04
N TYR A 123 -22.12 -5.72 21.30
CA TYR A 123 -23.32 -5.03 21.80
C TYR A 123 -24.42 -6.02 22.19
N GLY A 124 -24.73 -7.01 21.35
CA GLY A 124 -25.74 -8.02 21.64
C GLY A 124 -25.45 -8.81 22.92
N LEU A 125 -24.20 -9.23 23.13
CA LEU A 125 -23.77 -9.92 24.34
C LEU A 125 -23.97 -9.06 25.59
N THR A 126 -23.68 -7.76 25.52
CA THR A 126 -23.92 -6.84 26.66
C THR A 126 -25.40 -6.59 26.96
N GLN A 127 -26.29 -6.73 25.97
CA GLN A 127 -27.73 -6.67 26.21
C GLN A 127 -28.26 -7.98 26.80
N LEU A 128 -27.72 -9.12 26.35
CA LEU A 128 -28.06 -10.42 26.91
C LEU A 128 -27.64 -10.53 28.38
N SER A 129 -26.50 -9.96 28.78
CA SER A 129 -26.09 -9.97 30.19
C SER A 129 -27.05 -9.21 31.11
N LYS A 130 -27.77 -8.20 30.59
CA LYS A 130 -28.82 -7.49 31.35
C LYS A 130 -30.09 -8.32 31.57
N LEU A 131 -30.30 -9.38 30.79
CA LEU A 131 -31.43 -10.28 30.99
C LEU A 131 -31.17 -11.31 32.10
N ASP A 132 -29.91 -11.53 32.48
CA ASP A 132 -29.54 -12.46 33.55
C ASP A 132 -29.69 -11.85 34.95
N ASP A 133 -30.02 -10.56 35.04
CA ASP A 133 -30.23 -9.79 36.28
C ASP A 133 -31.35 -10.32 37.18
N THR A 134 -32.14 -11.26 36.68
CA THR A 134 -33.26 -11.84 37.42
C THR A 134 -32.84 -12.67 38.65
N TYR A 135 -31.55 -12.95 38.86
CA TYR A 135 -31.06 -13.84 39.92
C TYR A 135 -30.08 -13.24 40.93
N CYS A 136 -29.87 -11.93 40.92
CA CYS A 136 -28.92 -11.28 41.83
C CYS A 136 -29.64 -10.19 42.64
N SER A 137 -29.24 -10.00 43.90
CA SER A 137 -29.83 -8.96 44.76
C SER A 137 -28.74 -8.12 45.41
N VAL A 138 -29.06 -6.83 45.55
CA VAL A 138 -28.26 -5.85 46.28
C VAL A 138 -28.63 -5.78 47.78
N ARG A 139 -29.60 -6.59 48.25
CA ARG A 139 -29.98 -6.63 49.66
C ARG A 139 -29.21 -7.72 50.41
N PRO A 140 -28.41 -7.37 51.42
CA PRO A 140 -27.71 -8.38 52.20
C PRO A 140 -28.71 -9.28 52.95
N GLY A 141 -28.55 -10.59 52.78
CA GLY A 141 -29.26 -11.61 53.55
C GLY A 141 -30.59 -12.12 52.98
N ASP A 142 -30.90 -11.85 51.71
CA ASP A 142 -32.12 -12.36 51.07
C ASP A 142 -31.94 -13.71 50.33
N GLY A 143 -30.73 -14.27 50.37
CA GLY A 143 -30.40 -15.58 49.81
C GLY A 143 -30.00 -15.56 48.34
N TYR A 144 -29.94 -14.40 47.69
CA TYR A 144 -29.37 -14.23 46.35
C TYR A 144 -27.87 -13.91 46.44
N ALA A 145 -27.14 -14.12 45.34
CA ALA A 145 -25.74 -13.75 45.24
C ALA A 145 -25.57 -12.23 45.07
N ASP A 146 -24.51 -11.67 45.65
CA ASP A 146 -24.16 -10.25 45.54
C ASP A 146 -23.90 -9.89 44.06
N CYS A 147 -24.62 -8.91 43.54
CA CYS A 147 -24.39 -8.36 42.21
C CYS A 147 -23.02 -7.64 42.14
N GLY A 148 -22.32 -7.76 41.01
CA GLY A 148 -21.23 -6.86 40.67
C GLY A 148 -21.69 -5.40 40.47
N ASP A 149 -20.75 -4.47 40.21
CA ASP A 149 -21.07 -3.06 39.92
C ASP A 149 -22.02 -2.96 38.70
N PRO A 150 -23.25 -2.41 38.84
CA PRO A 150 -24.23 -2.30 37.77
C PRO A 150 -23.81 -1.35 36.64
N GLY A 151 -22.74 -0.58 36.81
CA GLY A 151 -22.17 0.22 35.75
C GLY A 151 -21.39 -0.60 34.70
N TRP A 152 -21.02 -1.85 34.96
CA TRP A 152 -20.21 -2.65 34.03
C TRP A 152 -20.87 -2.93 32.67
N PRO A 153 -22.15 -3.33 32.60
CA PRO A 153 -22.82 -3.55 31.32
C PRO A 153 -22.86 -2.30 30.44
N ASP A 154 -23.13 -1.12 31.02
CA ASP A 154 -23.16 0.14 30.27
C ASP A 154 -21.77 0.55 29.79
N ARG A 155 -20.74 0.39 30.62
CA ARG A 155 -19.35 0.64 30.22
C ARG A 155 -18.91 -0.32 29.11
N ALA A 156 -19.30 -1.60 29.19
CA ALA A 156 -19.00 -2.61 28.17
C ALA A 156 -19.71 -2.26 26.85
N ALA A 157 -21.00 -1.93 26.89
CA ALA A 157 -21.77 -1.52 25.71
C ALA A 157 -21.17 -0.27 25.05
N MET A 158 -20.83 0.75 25.84
CA MET A 158 -20.22 1.99 25.35
C MET A 158 -18.85 1.73 24.72
N THR A 159 -18.03 0.87 25.35
CA THR A 159 -16.72 0.46 24.82
C THR A 159 -16.85 -0.26 23.48
N SER A 160 -17.81 -1.17 23.37
CA SER A 160 -18.05 -1.91 22.13
C SER A 160 -18.53 -1.01 20.99
N VAL A 161 -19.54 -0.17 21.24
CA VAL A 161 -20.15 0.68 20.21
C VAL A 161 -19.23 1.83 19.79
N ILE A 162 -18.71 2.60 20.75
CA ILE A 162 -17.88 3.77 20.44
C ILE A 162 -16.49 3.31 20.00
N GLY A 163 -15.86 2.41 20.76
CA GLY A 163 -14.52 1.90 20.43
C GLY A 163 -14.52 1.16 19.10
N GLY A 164 -15.47 0.25 18.90
CA GLY A 164 -15.59 -0.51 17.66
C GLY A 164 -15.99 0.34 16.46
N GLY A 165 -16.94 1.27 16.64
CA GLY A 165 -17.35 2.20 15.59
C GLY A 165 -16.21 3.11 15.12
N LEU A 166 -15.44 3.68 16.04
CA LEU A 166 -14.25 4.48 15.72
C LEU A 166 -13.20 3.63 14.99
N LEU A 167 -12.97 2.39 15.43
CA LEU A 167 -12.02 1.49 14.79
C LEU A 167 -12.39 1.21 13.33
N ILE A 168 -13.67 0.99 13.04
CA ILE A 168 -14.16 0.77 11.66
C ILE A 168 -13.92 2.00 10.78
N ILE A 169 -14.23 3.21 11.28
CA ILE A 169 -14.03 4.46 10.53
C ILE A 169 -12.55 4.65 10.19
N VAL A 170 -11.66 4.46 11.17
CA VAL A 170 -10.21 4.57 10.97
C VAL A 170 -9.71 3.50 10.00
N THR A 171 -10.21 2.26 10.11
CA THR A 171 -9.86 1.17 9.19
C THR A 171 -10.23 1.53 7.75
N ALA A 172 -11.44 2.03 7.52
CA ALA A 172 -11.90 2.43 6.19
C ALA A 172 -11.05 3.57 5.60
N ALA A 173 -10.70 4.58 6.41
CA ALA A 173 -9.83 5.68 6.01
C ALA A 173 -8.41 5.20 5.63
N CYS A 174 -7.81 4.33 6.45
CA CYS A 174 -6.51 3.74 6.17
C CYS A 174 -6.53 2.86 4.91
N ILE A 175 -7.56 2.06 4.70
CA ILE A 175 -7.73 1.26 3.48
C ILE A 175 -7.81 2.20 2.26
N GLY A 176 -8.66 3.23 2.30
CA GLY A 176 -8.77 4.21 1.21
C GLY A 176 -7.44 4.89 0.88
N TRP A 177 -6.69 5.30 1.91
CA TRP A 177 -5.38 5.91 1.75
C TRP A 177 -4.32 4.95 1.17
N THR A 178 -4.31 3.69 1.59
CA THR A 178 -3.38 2.68 1.02
C THR A 178 -3.69 2.37 -0.45
N ILE A 179 -4.98 2.28 -0.80
CA ILE A 179 -5.43 2.10 -2.19
C ILE A 179 -5.01 3.30 -3.04
N ALA A 180 -5.18 4.52 -2.55
CA ALA A 180 -4.77 5.74 -3.25
C ALA A 180 -3.26 5.82 -3.52
N ARG A 181 -2.44 5.14 -2.70
CA ARG A 181 -0.98 5.04 -2.88
C ARG A 181 -0.52 3.80 -3.67
N GLY A 182 -1.44 3.01 -4.21
CA GLY A 182 -1.11 1.76 -4.92
C GLY A 182 -0.43 0.71 -4.02
N ARG A 183 -0.66 0.77 -2.70
CA ARG A 183 -0.10 -0.19 -1.72
C ARG A 183 -1.13 -1.27 -1.39
N ARG A 184 -0.66 -2.44 -0.94
CA ARG A 184 -1.54 -3.54 -0.49
C ARG A 184 -2.27 -3.15 0.80
N SER A 185 -3.60 -3.23 0.81
CA SER A 185 -4.47 -2.90 1.94
C SER A 185 -4.74 -4.07 2.91
N LEU A 186 -4.40 -5.30 2.50
CA LEU A 186 -4.57 -6.52 3.29
C LEU A 186 -3.93 -6.48 4.69
N PRO A 187 -2.64 -6.11 4.86
CA PRO A 187 -2.01 -6.11 6.19
C PRO A 187 -2.67 -5.11 7.15
N VAL A 188 -3.16 -3.98 6.63
CA VAL A 188 -3.92 -3.00 7.41
C VAL A 188 -5.21 -3.63 7.92
N SER A 189 -5.96 -4.29 7.04
CA SER A 189 -7.23 -4.95 7.40
C SER A 189 -7.04 -6.04 8.46
N ILE A 190 -5.99 -6.87 8.35
CA ILE A 190 -5.65 -7.92 9.32
C ILE A 190 -5.31 -7.31 10.68
N CYS A 191 -4.49 -6.26 10.70
CA CYS A 191 -4.09 -5.58 11.94
C CYS A 191 -5.32 -5.02 12.69
N PHE A 192 -6.19 -4.29 11.99
CA PHE A 192 -7.40 -3.75 12.59
C PHE A 192 -8.39 -4.83 13.04
N LEU A 193 -8.51 -5.94 12.30
CA LEU A 193 -9.33 -7.08 12.74
C LEU A 193 -8.81 -7.67 14.07
N ALA A 194 -7.50 -7.83 14.23
CA ALA A 194 -6.92 -8.31 15.48
C ALA A 194 -7.22 -7.37 16.66
N VAL A 195 -7.15 -6.06 16.44
CA VAL A 195 -7.54 -5.05 17.45
C VAL A 195 -9.03 -5.14 17.79
N GLN A 196 -9.89 -5.36 16.78
CA GLN A 196 -11.33 -5.52 16.98
C GLN A 196 -11.66 -6.78 17.81
N VAL A 197 -10.97 -7.89 17.56
CA VAL A 197 -11.12 -9.12 18.36
C VAL A 197 -10.69 -8.88 19.81
N LEU A 198 -9.57 -8.18 20.02
CA LEU A 198 -9.13 -7.82 21.37
C LEU A 198 -10.16 -6.95 22.10
N LEU A 199 -10.74 -5.97 21.41
CA LEU A 199 -11.79 -5.10 21.97
C LEU A 199 -13.05 -5.90 22.35
N LEU A 200 -13.44 -6.87 21.53
CA LEU A 200 -14.55 -7.79 21.85
C LEU A 200 -14.24 -8.61 23.11
N CYS A 201 -13.03 -9.17 23.22
CA CYS A 201 -12.62 -9.91 24.42
C CYS A 201 -12.67 -9.05 25.69
N VAL A 202 -12.20 -7.80 25.61
CA VAL A 202 -12.28 -6.84 26.73
C VAL A 202 -13.74 -6.55 27.10
N THR A 203 -14.61 -6.35 26.10
CA THR A 203 -16.05 -6.12 26.32
C THR A 203 -16.69 -7.31 27.03
N ILE A 204 -16.41 -8.53 26.60
CA ILE A 204 -16.92 -9.76 27.22
C ILE A 204 -16.41 -9.89 28.66
N TRP A 205 -15.11 -9.64 28.88
CA TRP A 205 -14.53 -9.68 30.22
C TRP A 205 -15.17 -8.66 31.16
N MET A 206 -15.42 -7.43 30.71
CA MET A 206 -16.13 -6.41 31.48
C MET A 206 -17.57 -6.84 31.80
N ALA A 207 -18.29 -7.40 30.83
CA ALA A 207 -19.66 -7.89 31.04
C ALA A 207 -19.69 -9.07 32.03
N ALA A 208 -18.67 -9.92 32.05
CA ALA A 208 -18.57 -11.03 33.01
C ALA A 208 -18.34 -10.57 34.47
N GLN A 209 -17.81 -9.36 34.68
CA GLN A 209 -17.67 -8.78 36.04
C GLN A 209 -19.01 -8.42 36.69
N PHE A 210 -20.11 -8.50 35.93
CA PHE A 210 -21.46 -8.20 36.42
C PHE A 210 -22.17 -9.42 37.03
N GLY A 211 -21.59 -10.62 36.92
CA GLY A 211 -22.16 -11.85 37.48
C GLY A 211 -21.92 -12.06 38.98
N PRO A 212 -22.56 -13.08 39.58
CA PRO A 212 -22.33 -13.46 40.97
C PRO A 212 -20.85 -13.85 41.18
N ALA A 213 -20.23 -13.24 42.18
CA ALA A 213 -18.83 -13.49 42.56
C ALA A 213 -18.60 -14.89 43.16
#